data_AF-A0A820I0Z2-F1
#
_entry.id   AF-A0A820I0Z2-F1
#
_cell.length_a   1.000
_cell.length_b   1.000
_cell.length_c   1.000
_cell.angle_alpha   90.00
_cell.angle_beta   90.00
_cell.angle_gamma   90.00
#
_symmetry.space_group_name_H-M   'P 1'
#
loop_
_entity.id
_entity.type
_entity.pdbx_description
1 polymer ?
#
loop_
_entity_poly.entity_id
_entity_poly.type
_entity_poly.pdbx_seq_one_letter_code
_entity_poly.pdbx_strand_id
1 'polypeptide(L)'
;MSKFGITTGLDMATWPPSKLNNLRNRVGMTDIRSPGVPATSPGSLHSCILPFPADELVANPDDAKSYIAKRIAEGVDYIKVVCDVPGPDQVTLNVLVNEAHKHKKLVIAHASASVPFAMAQDAGADVITHAPCDRALDHEAASRMVAEKRISVPTLAMMEAVTKPPSWSAILSLLFRPTVLFAIIRARRQNPQYQNNKYENARDSVTAMYHAGVPILAGTDAHSPADSPFEVGNL
;
A
#
# COMPACT_ATOMS: atom_id res chain seq x y z
N MET A 1 -15.93 -11.54 -4.53
CA MET A 1 -16.09 -11.11 -3.12
C MET A 1 -17.38 -11.66 -2.51
N SER A 2 -18.57 -11.26 -2.97
CA SER A 2 -19.85 -11.73 -2.39
C SER A 2 -20.05 -13.25 -2.38
N LYS A 3 -19.66 -13.94 -3.47
CA LYS A 3 -19.67 -15.43 -3.55
C LYS A 3 -18.82 -16.12 -2.48
N PHE A 4 -17.85 -15.42 -1.91
CA PHE A 4 -16.95 -15.90 -0.85
C PHE A 4 -17.34 -15.36 0.53
N GLY A 5 -18.54 -14.80 0.69
CA GLY A 5 -19.05 -14.30 1.97
C GLY A 5 -18.51 -12.93 2.40
N ILE A 6 -17.73 -12.24 1.57
CA ILE A 6 -17.22 -10.91 1.91
C ILE A 6 -18.33 -9.87 1.72
N THR A 7 -18.82 -9.31 2.83
CA THR A 7 -19.90 -8.31 2.84
C THR A 7 -19.39 -6.88 2.68
N THR A 8 -18.18 -6.59 3.17
CA THR A 8 -17.51 -5.29 3.03
C THR A 8 -16.06 -5.47 2.60
N GLY A 9 -15.64 -4.73 1.59
CA GLY A 9 -14.27 -4.68 1.08
C GLY A 9 -13.70 -3.27 1.16
N LEU A 10 -12.42 -3.18 1.49
CA LEU A 10 -11.65 -1.94 1.43
C LEU A 10 -10.74 -2.01 0.20
N ASP A 11 -11.04 -1.21 -0.81
CA ASP A 11 -10.16 -0.99 -1.96
C ASP A 11 -8.89 -0.27 -1.52
N MET A 12 -7.74 -0.57 -2.12
CA MET A 12 -6.48 0.10 -1.78
C MET A 12 -6.05 1.11 -2.83
N ALA A 13 -6.59 1.04 -4.06
CA ALA A 13 -6.35 2.03 -5.10
C ALA A 13 -7.26 1.77 -6.31
N THR A 14 -8.03 2.77 -6.74
CA THR A 14 -8.78 2.70 -7.99
C THR A 14 -8.66 3.98 -8.81
N TRP A 15 -8.35 3.84 -10.10
CA TRP A 15 -8.44 4.90 -11.09
C TRP A 15 -8.99 4.42 -12.45
N PRO A 16 -9.88 5.20 -13.10
CA PRO A 16 -10.63 6.33 -12.57
C PRO A 16 -11.69 5.91 -11.55
N PRO A 17 -12.21 6.82 -10.69
CA PRO A 17 -13.21 6.50 -9.67
C PRO A 17 -14.49 5.84 -10.23
N SER A 18 -14.82 6.12 -11.48
CA SER A 18 -15.97 5.53 -12.19
C SER A 18 -15.92 4.00 -12.28
N LYS A 19 -14.73 3.38 -12.23
CA LYS A 19 -14.60 1.91 -12.21
C LYS A 19 -15.22 1.28 -10.97
N LEU A 20 -15.10 1.95 -9.81
CA LEU A 20 -15.62 1.45 -8.54
C LEU A 20 -17.02 1.98 -8.26
N ASN A 21 -17.31 3.25 -8.61
CA ASN A 21 -18.61 3.86 -8.36
C ASN A 21 -19.78 3.09 -9.01
N ASN A 22 -19.56 2.47 -10.17
CA ASN A 22 -20.57 1.65 -10.84
C ASN A 22 -20.92 0.34 -10.09
N LEU A 23 -20.05 -0.09 -9.17
CA LEU A 23 -20.20 -1.30 -8.36
C LEU A 23 -20.83 -1.02 -6.99
N ARG A 24 -20.86 0.24 -6.54
CA ARG A 24 -21.44 0.64 -5.26
C ARG A 24 -22.96 0.51 -5.26
N ASN A 25 -23.52 0.28 -4.06
CA ASN A 25 -24.98 0.25 -3.81
C ASN A 25 -25.76 -0.74 -4.70
N ARG A 26 -25.11 -1.83 -5.14
CA ARG A 26 -25.75 -2.90 -5.92
C ARG A 26 -26.26 -3.98 -4.97
N VAL A 27 -27.54 -4.33 -5.10
CA VAL A 27 -28.16 -5.41 -4.31
C VAL A 27 -27.42 -6.73 -4.55
N GLY A 28 -27.09 -7.44 -3.47
CA GLY A 28 -26.38 -8.72 -3.53
C GLY A 28 -24.88 -8.62 -3.81
N MET A 29 -24.31 -7.41 -3.89
CA MET A 29 -22.87 -7.18 -4.03
C MET A 29 -22.23 -6.77 -2.70
N THR A 30 -20.92 -6.98 -2.61
CA THR A 30 -20.09 -6.50 -1.51
C THR A 30 -20.11 -4.97 -1.45
N ASP A 31 -20.25 -4.38 -0.26
CA ASP A 31 -20.04 -2.94 -0.04
C ASP A 31 -18.55 -2.61 -0.20
N ILE A 32 -18.20 -1.64 -1.03
CA ILE A 32 -16.80 -1.31 -1.34
C ILE A 32 -16.50 0.13 -0.96
N ARG A 33 -15.62 0.29 0.04
CA ARG A 33 -15.04 1.57 0.44
C ARG A 33 -13.73 1.79 -0.29
N SER A 34 -13.39 3.03 -0.63
CA SER A 34 -12.25 3.31 -1.50
C SER A 34 -11.53 4.61 -1.13
N PRO A 35 -10.21 4.67 -1.33
CA PRO A 35 -9.41 5.88 -1.22
C PRO A 35 -9.29 6.66 -2.54
N GLY A 36 -9.86 6.13 -3.64
CA GLY A 36 -9.56 6.64 -4.98
C GLY A 36 -8.11 6.38 -5.36
N VAL A 37 -7.44 7.39 -5.92
CA VAL A 37 -6.01 7.33 -6.25
C VAL A 37 -5.19 7.43 -4.96
N PRO A 38 -4.18 6.58 -4.73
CA PRO A 38 -3.29 6.68 -3.57
C PRO A 38 -2.25 7.79 -3.73
N ALA A 39 -1.78 8.34 -2.62
CA ALA A 39 -0.69 9.32 -2.61
C ALA A 39 0.64 8.58 -2.86
N THR A 40 1.33 8.95 -3.92
CA THR A 40 2.69 8.48 -4.21
C THR A 40 3.45 9.56 -4.98
N SER A 41 4.78 9.44 -5.07
CA SER A 41 5.62 10.46 -5.70
C SER A 41 6.01 10.15 -7.14
N PRO A 42 6.32 11.17 -7.95
CA PRO A 42 6.90 10.98 -9.27
C PRO A 42 8.17 10.13 -9.24
N GLY A 43 8.23 9.10 -10.09
CA GLY A 43 9.38 8.20 -10.19
C GLY A 43 9.47 7.14 -9.09
N SER A 44 8.51 7.08 -8.17
CA SER A 44 8.32 5.92 -7.29
C SER A 44 7.93 4.69 -8.11
N LEU A 45 8.22 3.49 -7.61
CA LEU A 45 7.85 2.25 -8.29
C LEU A 45 6.33 2.23 -8.58
N HIS A 46 5.51 2.51 -7.58
CA HIS A 46 4.05 2.57 -7.69
C HIS A 46 3.55 3.57 -8.74
N SER A 47 4.20 4.74 -8.89
CA SER A 47 3.86 5.70 -9.96
C SER A 47 4.21 5.22 -11.37
N CYS A 48 5.15 4.28 -11.51
CA CYS A 48 5.56 3.74 -12.80
C CYS A 48 4.75 2.49 -13.21
N ILE A 49 4.27 1.71 -12.24
CA ILE A 49 3.51 0.48 -12.50
C ILE A 49 2.00 0.72 -12.65
N LEU A 50 1.46 1.73 -11.96
CA LEU A 50 0.03 2.04 -11.98
C LEU A 50 -0.25 3.25 -12.90
N PRO A 51 -1.34 3.22 -13.67
CA PRO A 51 -1.65 4.26 -14.67
C PRO A 51 -2.29 5.50 -14.02
N PHE A 52 -1.62 6.09 -13.03
CA PHE A 52 -2.10 7.29 -12.37
C PHE A 52 -1.74 8.54 -13.19
N PRO A 53 -2.65 9.52 -13.28
CA PRO A 53 -2.34 10.81 -13.89
C PRO A 53 -1.19 11.50 -13.16
N ALA A 54 -0.35 12.23 -13.90
CA ALA A 54 0.80 12.93 -13.31
C ALA A 54 0.39 14.00 -12.30
N ASP A 55 -0.77 14.62 -12.48
CA ASP A 55 -1.34 15.63 -11.59
C ASP A 55 -1.99 15.05 -10.31
N GLU A 56 -1.94 13.73 -10.15
CA GLU A 56 -2.31 13.01 -8.94
C GLU A 56 -1.09 12.63 -8.07
N LEU A 57 0.13 12.86 -8.57
CA LEU A 57 1.36 12.53 -7.86
C LEU A 57 1.76 13.65 -6.89
N VAL A 58 2.32 13.25 -5.75
CA VAL A 58 2.72 14.14 -4.65
C VAL A 58 4.24 14.21 -4.58
N ALA A 59 4.86 15.30 -5.04
CA ALA A 59 6.31 15.44 -5.03
C ALA A 59 6.84 16.11 -3.75
N ASN A 60 6.00 16.87 -3.05
CA ASN A 60 6.41 17.69 -1.91
C ASN A 60 5.22 17.98 -0.95
N PRO A 61 5.45 18.65 0.19
CA PRO A 61 4.40 18.97 1.16
C PRO A 61 3.27 19.89 0.66
N ASP A 62 3.50 20.76 -0.33
CA ASP A 62 2.45 21.62 -0.87
C ASP A 62 1.51 20.85 -1.81
N ASP A 63 2.07 19.90 -2.58
CA ASP A 63 1.27 18.95 -3.37
C ASP A 63 0.38 18.10 -2.45
N ALA A 64 0.87 17.72 -1.26
CA ALA A 64 0.14 16.89 -0.31
C ALA A 64 -1.20 17.53 0.11
N LYS A 65 -1.21 18.84 0.40
CA LYS A 65 -2.44 19.57 0.75
C LYS A 65 -3.44 19.57 -0.41
N SER A 66 -2.94 19.83 -1.62
CA SER A 66 -3.75 19.86 -2.83
C SER A 66 -4.34 18.48 -3.14
N TYR A 67 -3.54 17.43 -2.99
CA TYR A 67 -3.97 16.04 -3.11
C TYR A 67 -5.08 15.71 -2.10
N ILE A 68 -4.92 16.05 -0.82
CA ILE A 68 -5.95 15.79 0.19
C ILE A 68 -7.23 16.52 -0.15
N ALA A 69 -7.16 17.80 -0.52
CA ALA A 69 -8.34 18.57 -0.91
C ALA A 69 -9.11 17.92 -2.07
N LYS A 70 -8.41 17.40 -3.10
CA LYS A 70 -9.02 16.64 -4.21
C LYS A 70 -9.72 15.38 -3.70
N ARG A 71 -9.05 14.56 -2.88
CA ARG A 71 -9.62 13.33 -2.30
C ARG A 71 -10.86 13.60 -1.46
N ILE A 72 -10.85 14.68 -0.66
CA ILE A 72 -12.03 15.10 0.11
C ILE A 72 -13.19 15.51 -0.81
N ALA A 73 -12.92 16.30 -1.86
CA ALA A 73 -13.93 16.71 -2.83
C ALA A 73 -14.53 15.52 -3.60
N GLU A 74 -13.74 14.48 -3.86
CA GLU A 74 -14.20 13.22 -4.46
C GLU A 74 -15.06 12.36 -3.52
N GLY A 75 -15.08 12.67 -2.22
CA GLY A 75 -15.86 11.93 -1.23
C GLY A 75 -15.29 10.54 -0.92
N VAL A 76 -13.96 10.36 -1.00
CA VAL A 76 -13.31 9.09 -0.67
C VAL A 76 -13.57 8.68 0.78
N ASP A 77 -13.57 7.38 1.08
CA ASP A 77 -13.88 6.89 2.43
C ASP A 77 -12.71 7.10 3.40
N TYR A 78 -11.48 7.02 2.91
CA TYR A 78 -10.22 7.16 3.64
C TYR A 78 -9.12 7.60 2.68
N ILE A 79 -7.93 7.90 3.19
CA ILE A 79 -6.76 8.25 2.37
C ILE A 79 -5.81 7.06 2.32
N LYS A 80 -5.34 6.70 1.12
CA LYS A 80 -4.22 5.76 0.96
C LYS A 80 -2.94 6.53 0.68
N VAL A 81 -1.85 6.14 1.35
CA VAL A 81 -0.49 6.65 1.10
C VAL A 81 0.46 5.49 0.82
N VAL A 82 1.42 5.69 -0.07
CA VAL A 82 2.50 4.73 -0.37
C VAL A 82 3.80 5.25 0.25
N CYS A 83 4.28 4.58 1.30
CA CYS A 83 5.46 5.02 2.07
C CYS A 83 6.79 4.45 1.55
N ASP A 84 6.77 3.73 0.42
CA ASP A 84 7.96 3.10 -0.13
C ASP A 84 9.08 4.10 -0.43
N VAL A 85 10.31 3.58 -0.47
CA VAL A 85 11.49 4.35 -0.88
C VAL A 85 12.03 3.75 -2.18
N PRO A 86 12.06 4.50 -3.30
CA PRO A 86 11.66 5.92 -3.44
C PRO A 86 10.14 6.14 -3.42
N GLY A 87 9.72 7.26 -2.83
CA GLY A 87 8.34 7.71 -2.63
C GLY A 87 8.31 9.04 -1.87
N PRO A 88 7.16 9.45 -1.29
CA PRO A 88 7.06 10.67 -0.50
C PRO A 88 8.04 10.64 0.68
N ASP A 89 8.74 11.74 0.91
CA ASP A 89 9.61 11.87 2.08
C ASP A 89 8.80 11.99 3.39
N GLN A 90 9.48 11.89 4.53
CA GLN A 90 8.80 11.93 5.83
C GLN A 90 8.01 13.22 6.04
N VAL A 91 8.53 14.37 5.59
CA VAL A 91 7.86 15.67 5.75
C VAL A 91 6.54 15.67 4.96
N THR A 92 6.56 15.14 3.74
CA THR A 92 5.38 15.02 2.89
C THR A 92 4.37 14.03 3.47
N LEU A 93 4.83 12.87 3.98
CA LEU A 93 3.96 11.90 4.66
C LEU A 93 3.27 12.52 5.89
N ASN A 94 4.02 13.27 6.71
CA ASN A 94 3.47 13.97 7.87
C ASN A 94 2.38 14.95 7.46
N VAL A 95 2.56 15.70 6.35
CA VAL A 95 1.51 16.61 5.86
C VAL A 95 0.31 15.85 5.33
N LEU A 96 0.51 14.78 4.54
CA LEU A 96 -0.59 13.93 4.05
C LEU A 96 -1.46 13.42 5.21
N VAL A 97 -0.84 12.89 6.26
CA VAL A 97 -1.57 12.32 7.40
C VAL A 97 -2.27 13.42 8.22
N ASN A 98 -1.54 14.48 8.58
CA ASN A 98 -2.12 15.56 9.39
C ASN A 98 -3.30 16.25 8.68
N GLU A 99 -3.19 16.50 7.37
CA GLU A 99 -4.30 17.09 6.61
C GLU A 99 -5.49 16.12 6.49
N ALA A 100 -5.25 14.83 6.25
CA ALA A 100 -6.32 13.82 6.24
C ALA A 100 -7.09 13.79 7.58
N HIS A 101 -6.36 13.82 8.70
CA HIS A 101 -6.94 13.81 10.05
C HIS A 101 -7.76 15.07 10.36
N LYS A 102 -7.36 16.26 9.87
CA LYS A 102 -8.19 17.48 9.99
C LYS A 102 -9.57 17.31 9.35
N HIS A 103 -9.65 16.50 8.29
CA HIS A 103 -10.90 16.13 7.62
C HIS A 103 -11.55 14.85 8.16
N LYS A 104 -11.07 14.34 9.31
CA LYS A 104 -11.56 13.12 9.97
C LYS A 104 -11.50 11.88 9.06
N LYS A 105 -10.53 11.83 8.15
CA LYS A 105 -10.27 10.64 7.31
C LYS A 105 -9.20 9.78 7.95
N LEU A 106 -9.44 8.48 8.00
CA LEU A 106 -8.41 7.50 8.32
C LEU A 106 -7.36 7.49 7.21
N VAL A 107 -6.12 7.18 7.57
CA VAL A 107 -5.01 6.98 6.64
C VAL A 107 -4.54 5.54 6.68
N ILE A 108 -4.52 4.93 5.50
CA ILE A 108 -4.03 3.58 5.28
C ILE A 108 -2.69 3.68 4.52
N ALA A 109 -1.60 3.24 5.14
CA ALA A 109 -0.26 3.28 4.57
C ALA A 109 0.10 1.96 3.90
N HIS A 110 0.70 1.99 2.71
CA HIS A 110 1.46 0.86 2.17
C HIS A 110 2.89 0.95 2.69
N ALA A 111 3.36 -0.10 3.37
CA ALA A 111 4.74 -0.19 3.86
C ALA A 111 5.22 -1.65 3.90
N SER A 112 5.86 -2.10 2.81
CA SER A 112 6.33 -3.49 2.63
C SER A 112 7.78 -3.73 3.07
N ALA A 113 8.44 -2.71 3.63
CA ALA A 113 9.79 -2.78 4.16
C ALA A 113 9.92 -1.98 5.47
N SER A 114 10.95 -2.28 6.27
CA SER A 114 11.09 -1.80 7.65
C SER A 114 11.26 -0.28 7.76
N VAL A 115 11.94 0.37 6.81
CA VAL A 115 12.04 1.84 6.76
C VAL A 115 10.70 2.49 6.42
N PRO A 116 10.02 2.16 5.30
CA PRO A 116 8.65 2.61 5.04
C PRO A 116 7.67 2.35 6.21
N PHE A 117 7.84 1.24 6.93
CA PHE A 117 7.00 0.89 8.08
C PHE A 117 7.22 1.86 9.24
N ALA A 118 8.48 2.17 9.57
CA ALA A 118 8.81 3.20 10.56
C ALA A 118 8.29 4.58 10.12
N MET A 119 8.47 4.95 8.85
CA MET A 119 7.98 6.21 8.30
C MET A 119 6.45 6.34 8.41
N ALA A 120 5.71 5.26 8.15
CA ALA A 120 4.26 5.22 8.32
C ALA A 120 3.83 5.40 9.80
N GLN A 121 4.56 4.81 10.74
CA GLN A 121 4.33 5.03 12.17
C GLN A 121 4.65 6.47 12.58
N ASP A 122 5.77 7.03 12.14
CA ASP A 122 6.17 8.40 12.43
C ASP A 122 5.20 9.43 11.85
N ALA A 123 4.62 9.14 10.69
CA ALA A 123 3.61 10.00 10.07
C ALA A 123 2.26 9.95 10.79
N GLY A 124 2.01 8.95 11.65
CA GLY A 124 0.73 8.82 12.34
C GLY A 124 -0.32 8.02 11.58
N ALA A 125 0.06 7.15 10.63
CA ALA A 125 -0.92 6.34 9.89
C ALA A 125 -1.75 5.45 10.83
N ASP A 126 -3.06 5.33 10.53
CA ASP A 126 -4.01 4.57 11.35
C ASP A 126 -3.95 3.07 11.07
N VAL A 127 -3.80 2.72 9.79
CA VAL A 127 -3.71 1.33 9.30
C VAL A 127 -2.45 1.18 8.47
N ILE A 128 -1.66 0.15 8.74
CA ILE A 128 -0.46 -0.17 7.94
C ILE A 128 -0.72 -1.47 7.18
N THR A 129 -0.66 -1.42 5.85
CA THR A 129 -0.77 -2.58 4.97
C THR A 129 0.62 -3.13 4.64
N HIS A 130 0.64 -4.45 4.46
CA HIS A 130 1.82 -5.29 4.29
C HIS A 130 2.60 -5.48 5.60
N ALA A 131 3.31 -6.60 5.69
CA ALA A 131 4.34 -6.82 6.70
C ALA A 131 5.72 -6.70 6.03
N PRO A 132 6.73 -6.13 6.72
CA PRO A 132 8.02 -5.89 6.10
C PRO A 132 8.75 -7.18 5.75
N CYS A 133 9.22 -7.27 4.50
CA CYS A 133 9.93 -8.45 4.00
C CYS A 133 11.45 -8.37 4.20
N ASP A 134 12.02 -7.18 4.37
CA ASP A 134 13.48 -6.95 4.51
C ASP A 134 13.99 -7.26 5.92
N ARG A 135 13.17 -6.98 6.93
CA ARG A 135 13.49 -7.21 8.35
C ARG A 135 12.21 -7.34 9.17
N ALA A 136 12.17 -8.31 10.07
CA ALA A 136 11.04 -8.47 10.99
C ALA A 136 10.87 -7.26 11.92
N LEU A 137 9.63 -6.93 12.28
CA LEU A 137 9.36 -5.98 13.36
C LEU A 137 9.94 -6.47 14.69
N ASP A 138 10.56 -5.58 15.43
CA ASP A 138 10.94 -5.82 16.81
C ASP A 138 9.79 -5.52 17.78
N HIS A 139 10.01 -5.85 19.05
CA HIS A 139 9.04 -5.65 20.12
C HIS A 139 8.68 -4.16 20.31
N GLU A 140 9.64 -3.25 20.12
CA GLU A 140 9.42 -1.82 20.29
C GLU A 140 8.46 -1.29 19.21
N ALA A 141 8.72 -1.62 17.95
CA ALA A 141 7.86 -1.25 16.84
C ALA A 141 6.44 -1.83 17.00
N ALA A 142 6.31 -3.10 17.41
CA ALA A 142 5.00 -3.71 17.66
C ALA A 142 4.27 -3.06 18.85
N SER A 143 4.97 -2.77 19.94
CA SER A 143 4.40 -2.10 21.13
C SER A 143 3.92 -0.69 20.82
N ARG A 144 4.67 0.03 19.97
CA ARG A 144 4.31 1.36 19.50
C ARG A 144 2.98 1.36 18.74
N MET A 145 2.73 0.34 17.91
CA MET A 145 1.43 0.18 17.24
C MET A 145 0.28 0.07 18.24
N VAL A 146 0.45 -0.65 19.35
CA VAL A 146 -0.57 -0.77 20.40
C VAL A 146 -0.79 0.56 21.10
N ALA A 147 0.29 1.21 21.55
CA ALA A 147 0.24 2.49 22.25
C ALA A 147 -0.46 3.58 21.43
N GLU A 148 -0.25 3.57 20.12
CA GLU A 148 -0.80 4.53 19.17
C GLU A 148 -2.05 4.01 18.44
N LYS A 149 -2.64 2.90 18.91
CA LYS A 149 -3.92 2.31 18.42
C LYS A 149 -3.96 2.01 16.92
N ARG A 150 -2.83 1.61 16.35
CA ARG A 150 -2.71 1.24 14.94
C ARG A 150 -3.25 -0.14 14.65
N ILE A 151 -3.71 -0.33 13.42
CA ILE A 151 -4.18 -1.61 12.89
C ILE A 151 -3.19 -2.11 11.84
N SER A 152 -2.96 -3.42 11.81
CA SER A 152 -2.17 -4.07 10.77
C SER A 152 -3.05 -4.81 9.77
N VAL A 153 -2.71 -4.73 8.48
CA VAL A 153 -3.27 -5.55 7.39
C VAL A 153 -2.10 -6.20 6.63
N PRO A 154 -1.56 -7.34 7.09
CA PRO A 154 -0.24 -7.83 6.67
C PRO A 154 -0.13 -8.37 5.25
N THR A 155 -1.25 -8.79 4.64
CA THR A 155 -1.31 -9.38 3.29
C THR A 155 -0.28 -10.49 3.04
N LEU A 156 -0.13 -11.44 3.99
CA LEU A 156 0.94 -12.44 3.94
C LEU A 156 0.98 -13.27 2.65
N ALA A 157 -0.17 -13.56 2.03
CA ALA A 157 -0.23 -14.25 0.74
C ALA A 157 0.49 -13.47 -0.37
N MET A 158 0.30 -12.15 -0.41
CA MET A 158 1.04 -11.27 -1.33
C MET A 158 2.52 -11.20 -0.96
N MET A 159 2.85 -11.10 0.32
CA MET A 159 4.26 -11.05 0.78
C MET A 159 5.04 -12.31 0.40
N GLU A 160 4.38 -13.48 0.43
CA GLU A 160 4.95 -14.73 -0.06
C GLU A 160 5.15 -14.73 -1.59
N ALA A 161 4.19 -14.18 -2.34
CA ALA A 161 4.27 -14.12 -3.80
C ALA A 161 5.41 -13.20 -4.27
N VAL A 162 5.58 -12.02 -3.69
CA VAL A 162 6.60 -11.03 -4.12
C VAL A 162 8.02 -11.38 -3.69
N THR A 163 8.19 -12.29 -2.72
CA THR A 163 9.52 -12.79 -2.29
C THR A 163 10.00 -13.96 -3.15
N LYS A 164 9.13 -14.57 -3.94
CA LYS A 164 9.50 -15.62 -4.91
C LYS A 164 10.17 -15.01 -6.15
N PRO A 165 11.04 -15.77 -6.83
CA PRO A 165 11.61 -15.33 -8.11
C PRO A 165 10.49 -15.04 -9.11
N PRO A 166 10.59 -13.97 -9.93
CA PRO A 166 9.60 -13.70 -10.98
C PRO A 166 9.59 -14.84 -11.99
N SER A 167 8.40 -15.15 -12.51
CA SER A 167 8.24 -16.14 -13.58
C SER A 167 8.93 -15.68 -14.87
N TRP A 168 9.24 -16.62 -15.75
CA TRP A 168 9.87 -16.30 -17.04
C TRP A 168 8.98 -15.39 -17.91
N SER A 169 7.66 -15.58 -17.86
CA SER A 169 6.69 -14.70 -18.54
C SER A 169 6.71 -13.28 -17.99
N ALA A 170 6.84 -13.10 -16.66
CA ALA A 170 6.97 -11.77 -16.05
C ALA A 170 8.29 -11.08 -16.41
N ILE A 171 9.39 -11.83 -16.54
CA ILE A 171 10.67 -11.27 -17.00
C ILE A 171 10.55 -10.81 -18.46
N LEU A 172 9.96 -11.63 -19.33
CA LEU A 172 9.73 -11.30 -20.73
C LEU A 172 8.84 -10.06 -20.88
N SER A 173 7.74 -9.96 -20.14
CA SER A 173 6.86 -8.79 -20.20
C SER A 173 7.57 -7.50 -19.79
N LEU A 174 8.48 -7.58 -18.82
CA LEU A 174 9.25 -6.43 -18.35
C LEU A 174 10.24 -5.90 -19.41
N LEU A 175 10.81 -6.77 -20.25
CA LEU A 175 11.67 -6.35 -21.38
C LEU A 175 10.92 -5.48 -22.40
N PHE A 176 9.61 -5.69 -22.54
CA PHE A 176 8.75 -4.87 -23.41
C PHE A 176 8.23 -3.60 -22.72
N ARG A 177 8.57 -3.36 -21.44
CA ARG A 177 8.14 -2.19 -20.65
C ARG A 177 9.36 -1.45 -20.08
N PRO A 178 10.15 -0.76 -20.93
CA PRO A 178 11.44 -0.18 -20.53
C PRO A 178 11.32 0.77 -19.34
N THR A 179 10.27 1.60 -19.29
CA THR A 179 10.05 2.54 -18.16
C THR A 179 9.91 1.82 -16.82
N VAL A 180 9.17 0.71 -16.78
CA VAL A 180 8.99 -0.09 -15.56
C VAL A 180 10.28 -0.82 -15.20
N LEU A 181 10.97 -1.40 -16.19
CA LEU A 181 12.27 -2.05 -15.99
C LEU A 181 13.29 -1.08 -15.39
N PHE A 182 13.40 0.13 -15.95
CA PHE A 182 14.28 1.17 -15.45
C PHE A 182 13.90 1.61 -14.02
N ALA A 183 12.60 1.75 -13.72
CA ALA A 183 12.14 2.07 -12.38
C ALA A 183 12.52 0.98 -11.36
N ILE A 184 12.34 -0.31 -11.70
CA ILE A 184 12.74 -1.43 -10.85
C ILE A 184 14.26 -1.45 -10.63
N ILE A 185 15.06 -1.31 -11.69
CA ILE A 185 16.52 -1.27 -11.59
C ILE A 185 16.96 -0.10 -10.70
N ARG A 186 16.36 1.08 -10.89
CA ARG A 186 16.63 2.26 -10.08
C ARG A 186 16.27 2.02 -8.62
N ALA A 187 15.08 1.51 -8.34
CA ALA A 187 14.63 1.20 -6.98
C ALA A 187 15.57 0.20 -6.29
N ARG A 188 15.95 -0.89 -6.97
CA ARG A 188 16.89 -1.90 -6.44
C ARG A 188 18.30 -1.34 -6.22
N ARG A 189 18.78 -0.46 -7.11
CA ARG A 189 20.09 0.20 -6.95
C ARG A 189 20.09 1.20 -5.79
N GLN A 190 19.00 1.95 -5.64
CA GLN A 190 18.90 3.00 -4.62
C GLN A 190 18.55 2.45 -3.24
N ASN A 191 18.01 1.24 -3.16
CA ASN A 191 17.53 0.69 -1.91
C ASN A 191 18.00 -0.76 -1.69
N PRO A 192 19.12 -0.95 -0.95
CA PRO A 192 19.66 -2.27 -0.61
C PRO A 192 18.69 -3.18 0.15
N GLN A 193 17.63 -2.61 0.76
CA GLN A 193 16.62 -3.35 1.52
C GLN A 193 15.92 -4.42 0.67
N TYR A 194 15.73 -4.17 -0.64
CA TYR A 194 15.12 -5.15 -1.55
C TYR A 194 15.98 -6.41 -1.78
N GLN A 195 17.25 -6.43 -1.40
CA GLN A 195 18.14 -7.58 -1.61
C GLN A 195 17.95 -8.70 -0.58
N ASN A 196 17.36 -8.38 0.58
CA ASN A 196 17.17 -9.33 1.70
C ASN A 196 15.70 -9.67 1.96
N ASN A 197 14.82 -9.44 0.98
CA ASN A 197 13.40 -9.73 1.11
C ASN A 197 13.18 -11.24 1.31
N LYS A 198 12.58 -11.58 2.45
CA LYS A 198 12.26 -12.95 2.88
C LYS A 198 10.85 -12.99 3.44
N TYR A 199 10.11 -14.03 3.08
CA TYR A 199 8.76 -14.24 3.60
C TYR A 199 8.76 -14.41 5.13
N GLU A 200 9.81 -15.03 5.68
CA GLU A 200 9.97 -15.25 7.12
C GLU A 200 9.95 -13.93 7.90
N ASN A 201 10.55 -12.86 7.38
CA ASN A 201 10.51 -11.55 8.04
C ASN A 201 9.09 -11.00 8.14
N ALA A 202 8.30 -11.15 7.08
CA ALA A 202 6.91 -10.72 7.07
C ALA A 202 6.06 -11.57 8.04
N ARG A 203 6.25 -12.89 8.03
CA ARG A 203 5.58 -13.81 8.97
C ARG A 203 5.94 -13.49 10.42
N ASP A 204 7.23 -13.32 10.72
CA ASP A 204 7.73 -13.09 12.08
C ASP A 204 7.30 -11.71 12.59
N SER A 205 7.16 -10.71 11.71
CA SER A 205 6.53 -9.43 12.02
C SER A 205 5.07 -9.58 12.47
N VAL A 206 4.30 -10.42 11.78
CA VAL A 206 2.90 -10.70 12.15
C VAL A 206 2.82 -11.41 13.49
N THR A 207 3.74 -12.35 13.75
CA THR A 207 3.88 -13.01 15.06
C THR A 207 4.18 -11.99 16.16
N ALA A 208 5.11 -11.06 15.93
CA ALA A 208 5.43 -10.00 16.89
C ALA A 208 4.23 -9.07 17.16
N MET A 209 3.53 -8.64 16.11
CA MET A 209 2.30 -7.83 16.23
C MET A 209 1.20 -8.58 17.00
N TYR A 210 1.01 -9.87 16.72
CA TYR A 210 0.03 -10.70 17.42
C TYR A 210 0.36 -10.82 18.92
N HIS A 211 1.61 -11.12 19.27
CA HIS A 211 2.03 -11.22 20.67
C HIS A 211 1.96 -9.89 21.43
N ALA A 212 2.21 -8.77 20.76
CA ALA A 212 2.04 -7.44 21.35
C ALA A 212 0.57 -7.06 21.57
N GLY A 213 -0.38 -7.71 20.89
CA GLY A 213 -1.81 -7.40 20.97
C GLY A 213 -2.26 -6.33 19.96
N VAL A 214 -1.52 -6.15 18.87
CA VAL A 214 -1.93 -5.27 17.76
C VAL A 214 -3.19 -5.84 17.08
N PRO A 215 -4.23 -5.04 16.82
CA PRO A 215 -5.34 -5.47 15.98
C PRO A 215 -4.86 -5.80 14.56
N ILE A 216 -5.09 -7.05 14.13
CA ILE A 216 -4.71 -7.54 12.80
C ILE A 216 -5.98 -7.86 12.02
N LEU A 217 -6.15 -7.24 10.85
CA LEU A 217 -7.27 -7.49 9.94
C LEU A 217 -6.82 -8.33 8.74
N ALA A 218 -7.76 -9.10 8.19
CA ALA A 218 -7.55 -9.84 6.96
C ALA A 218 -7.43 -8.88 5.77
N GLY A 219 -6.43 -9.13 4.93
CA GLY A 219 -6.25 -8.46 3.64
C GLY A 219 -5.47 -9.36 2.70
N THR A 220 -5.85 -9.37 1.43
CA THR A 220 -5.23 -10.24 0.42
C THR A 220 -4.29 -9.49 -0.51
N ASP A 221 -4.52 -8.20 -0.71
CA ASP A 221 -3.95 -7.41 -1.80
C ASP A 221 -4.22 -8.02 -3.19
N ALA A 222 -5.37 -8.68 -3.34
CA ALA A 222 -5.71 -9.38 -4.56
C ALA A 222 -5.93 -8.41 -5.72
N HIS A 223 -5.25 -8.67 -6.84
CA HIS A 223 -5.42 -7.96 -8.10
C HIS A 223 -5.34 -8.96 -9.27
N SER A 224 -6.01 -8.67 -10.39
CA SER A 224 -5.91 -9.48 -11.61
C SER A 224 -5.71 -8.67 -12.90
N PRO A 225 -4.74 -7.74 -13.00
CA PRO A 225 -4.36 -7.19 -14.30
C PRO A 225 -3.72 -8.29 -15.15
N ALA A 226 -4.07 -8.36 -16.44
CA ALA A 226 -3.45 -9.28 -17.40
C ALA A 226 -1.92 -9.12 -17.51
N ASP A 227 -1.38 -7.98 -17.07
CA ASP A 227 0.04 -7.61 -17.17
C ASP A 227 0.70 -7.37 -15.79
N SER A 228 0.15 -7.89 -14.69
CA SER A 228 0.81 -7.75 -13.39
C SER A 228 2.05 -8.64 -13.30
N PRO A 229 3.22 -8.12 -12.87
CA PRO A 229 4.42 -8.94 -12.71
C PRO A 229 4.36 -9.87 -11.49
N PHE A 230 3.33 -9.75 -10.64
CA PHE A 230 3.15 -10.56 -9.43
C PHE A 230 1.85 -11.35 -9.56
N GLU A 231 1.91 -12.68 -9.52
CA GLU A 231 0.71 -13.51 -9.48
C GLU A 231 0.51 -14.01 -8.05
N VAL A 232 -0.58 -13.60 -7.41
CA VAL A 232 -1.08 -14.29 -6.21
C VAL A 232 -1.98 -15.40 -6.74
N GLY A 233 -1.57 -16.66 -6.54
CA GLY A 233 -2.31 -17.82 -7.02
C GLY A 233 -3.80 -17.76 -6.66
N ASN A 234 -4.65 -18.34 -7.51
CA ASN A 234 -6.11 -18.34 -7.33
C ASN A 234 -6.48 -18.72 -5.89
N LEU A 235 -7.02 -17.77 -5.13
CA LEU A 235 -7.70 -18.00 -3.86
C LEU A 235 -9.04 -18.71 -4.09
#